data_AF-E4N8I2-F1
#
_entry.id   AF-E4N8I2-F1
#
_cell.length_a   1.000
_cell.length_b   1.000
_cell.length_c   1.000
_cell.angle_alpha   90.00
_cell.angle_beta   90.00
_cell.angle_gamma   90.00
#
_symmetry.space_group_name_H-M   'P 1'
#
loop_
_entity.id
_entity.type
_entity.pdbx_description
1 polymer ?
#
loop_
_entity_poly.entity_id
_entity_poly.type
_entity_poly.pdbx_seq_one_letter_code
_entity_poly.pdbx_strand_id
1 'polypeptide(L)'
;MPHITLPTDAPGIRGLLDAKPASGLRLSELAEQLLRGDSPLTPGERELIAAYVSSLNRTRYCAGAHGATAAHRLDGDFALVEAVQTDLATAPVTDLQRALLRLAGKVAESGLAVTPADIATARAAGADDETIHDTVLIAAAFCMYNRYVDGLAAITPDDPATYRAIGAHLATNGYL
;
A
#
# COMPACT_ATOMS: atom_id res chain seq x y z
N MET A 1 -9.68 -17.64 9.70
CA MET A 1 -8.62 -18.66 9.81
C MET A 1 -8.06 -18.92 8.42
N PRO A 2 -6.73 -19.11 8.27
CA PRO A 2 -6.13 -19.44 6.99
C PRO A 2 -6.71 -20.70 6.35
N HIS A 3 -6.77 -20.73 5.02
CA HIS A 3 -7.25 -21.89 4.25
C HIS A 3 -6.26 -23.06 4.25
N ILE A 4 -5.01 -22.80 4.63
CA ILE A 4 -3.93 -23.80 4.69
C ILE A 4 -3.19 -23.67 6.02
N THR A 5 -2.51 -24.74 6.45
CA THR A 5 -1.64 -24.70 7.64
C THR A 5 -0.43 -23.80 7.37
N LEU A 6 -0.20 -22.85 8.27
CA LEU A 6 0.99 -22.00 8.29
C LEU A 6 1.91 -22.41 9.44
N PRO A 7 3.24 -22.20 9.33
CA PRO A 7 4.19 -22.58 10.38
C PRO A 7 4.20 -21.61 11.56
N THR A 8 3.40 -20.54 11.52
CA THR A 8 3.39 -19.44 12.48
C THR A 8 2.00 -18.81 12.56
N ASP A 9 1.76 -18.18 13.70
CA ASP A 9 0.56 -17.43 14.07
C ASP A 9 0.68 -15.95 13.65
N ALA A 10 1.79 -15.57 13.01
CA ALA A 10 2.08 -14.19 12.62
C ALA A 10 0.98 -13.62 11.72
N PRO A 11 0.52 -12.38 11.97
CA PRO A 11 -0.60 -11.80 11.25
C PRO A 11 -0.23 -11.40 9.81
N GLY A 12 -1.24 -11.46 8.96
CA GLY A 12 -1.26 -11.03 7.57
C GLY A 12 -0.18 -11.64 6.73
N ILE A 13 0.47 -10.82 5.91
CA ILE A 13 1.45 -11.31 4.93
C ILE A 13 2.65 -11.97 5.60
N ARG A 14 3.03 -11.58 6.84
CA ARG A 14 4.25 -12.11 7.48
C ARG A 14 4.21 -13.62 7.64
N GLY A 15 3.07 -14.16 8.09
CA GLY A 15 2.92 -15.61 8.22
C GLY A 15 3.00 -16.36 6.88
N LEU A 16 2.62 -15.70 5.78
CA LEU A 16 2.74 -16.26 4.43
C LEU A 16 4.19 -16.24 3.92
N LEU A 17 4.92 -15.15 4.16
CA LEU A 17 6.34 -15.04 3.79
C LEU A 17 7.19 -16.06 4.56
N ASP A 18 6.93 -16.24 5.85
CA ASP A 18 7.60 -17.24 6.69
C ASP A 18 7.34 -18.68 6.20
N ALA A 19 6.17 -18.95 5.60
CA ALA A 19 5.86 -20.24 5.00
C ALA A 19 6.62 -20.52 3.69
N LYS A 20 7.16 -19.49 3.03
CA LYS A 20 7.94 -19.60 1.78
C LYS A 20 9.20 -18.70 1.83
N PRO A 21 10.20 -18.99 2.69
CA PRO A 21 11.26 -18.03 3.02
C PRO A 21 12.02 -17.45 1.83
N ALA A 22 12.32 -18.25 0.81
CA ALA A 22 13.02 -17.77 -0.39
C ALA A 22 12.19 -16.76 -1.19
N SER A 23 10.91 -17.05 -1.44
CA SER A 23 10.00 -16.10 -2.08
C SER A 23 9.69 -14.93 -1.15
N GLY A 24 9.55 -15.21 0.14
CA GLY A 24 9.28 -14.25 1.20
C GLY A 24 10.31 -13.13 1.23
N LEU A 25 11.61 -13.49 1.20
CA LEU A 25 12.70 -12.53 1.12
C LEU A 25 12.60 -11.63 -0.10
N ARG A 26 12.39 -12.20 -1.31
CA ARG A 26 12.30 -11.39 -2.54
C ARG A 26 11.11 -10.43 -2.54
N LEU A 27 10.00 -10.89 -1.98
CA LEU A 27 8.80 -10.08 -1.81
C LEU A 27 9.01 -8.96 -0.78
N SER A 28 9.73 -9.22 0.31
CA SER A 28 10.14 -8.19 1.28
C SER A 28 11.12 -7.18 0.70
N GLU A 29 12.13 -7.64 -0.05
CA GLU A 29 13.09 -6.77 -0.75
C GLU A 29 12.39 -5.85 -1.75
N LEU A 30 11.40 -6.36 -2.48
CA LEU A 30 10.58 -5.54 -3.37
C LEU A 30 9.79 -4.48 -2.60
N ALA A 31 9.12 -4.85 -1.49
CA ALA A 31 8.38 -3.90 -0.67
C ALA A 31 9.30 -2.82 -0.07
N GLU A 32 10.49 -3.22 0.40
CA GLU A 32 11.52 -2.30 0.90
C GLU A 32 11.94 -1.30 -0.18
N GLN A 33 12.29 -1.78 -1.37
CA GLN A 33 12.70 -0.89 -2.46
C GLN A 33 11.58 0.07 -2.85
N LEU A 34 10.34 -0.43 -2.98
CA LEU A 34 9.21 0.39 -3.41
C LEU A 34 8.80 1.43 -2.37
N LEU A 35 8.87 1.12 -1.07
CA LEU A 35 8.32 1.98 -0.03
C LEU A 35 9.37 2.75 0.76
N ARG A 36 10.65 2.39 0.63
CA ARG A 36 11.78 3.00 1.34
C ARG A 36 12.96 3.40 0.46
N GLY A 37 13.11 2.82 -0.73
CA GLY A 37 14.16 3.18 -1.66
C GLY A 37 14.03 4.61 -2.21
N ASP A 38 15.01 5.01 -3.02
CA ASP A 38 15.04 6.28 -3.74
C ASP A 38 13.80 6.43 -4.63
N SER A 39 13.17 7.60 -4.57
CA SER A 39 11.95 7.94 -5.31
C SER A 39 11.70 9.45 -5.21
N PRO A 40 11.08 10.08 -6.22
CA PRO A 40 10.54 11.44 -6.08
C PRO A 40 9.41 11.52 -5.04
N LEU A 41 8.79 10.40 -4.69
CA LEU A 41 7.75 10.31 -3.66
C LEU A 41 8.34 10.01 -2.28
N THR A 42 7.84 10.72 -1.27
CA THR A 42 8.19 10.44 0.12
C THR A 42 7.71 9.04 0.54
N PRO A 43 8.33 8.41 1.55
CA PRO A 43 7.82 7.15 2.09
C PRO A 43 6.34 7.23 2.51
N GLY A 44 5.90 8.36 3.07
CA GLY A 44 4.49 8.56 3.46
C GLY A 44 3.53 8.53 2.28
N GLU A 45 3.87 9.20 1.17
CA GLU A 45 3.05 9.21 -0.05
C GLU A 45 2.97 7.82 -0.70
N ARG A 46 4.08 7.05 -0.68
CA ARG A 46 4.14 5.69 -1.22
C ARG A 46 3.33 4.70 -0.39
N GLU A 47 3.43 4.78 0.93
CA GLU A 47 2.59 4.01 1.86
C GLU A 47 1.10 4.39 1.72
N LEU A 48 0.79 5.66 1.46
CA LEU A 48 -0.58 6.12 1.22
C LEU A 48 -1.17 5.54 -0.07
N ILE A 49 -0.38 5.42 -1.14
CA ILE A 49 -0.78 4.72 -2.38
C ILE A 49 -1.07 3.24 -2.07
N ALA A 50 -0.17 2.55 -1.37
CA ALA A 50 -0.34 1.17 -0.96
C ALA A 50 -1.62 0.96 -0.11
N ALA A 51 -1.86 1.85 0.85
CA ALA A 51 -3.03 1.84 1.73
C ALA A 51 -4.33 2.08 0.96
N TYR A 52 -4.34 3.03 0.03
CA TYR A 52 -5.51 3.34 -0.79
C TYR A 52 -5.87 2.18 -1.73
N VAL A 53 -4.89 1.63 -2.46
CA VAL A 53 -5.10 0.45 -3.32
C VAL A 53 -5.62 -0.74 -2.51
N SER A 54 -5.04 -0.99 -1.33
CA SER A 54 -5.48 -2.05 -0.44
C SER A 54 -6.92 -1.84 0.06
N SER A 55 -7.32 -0.59 0.30
CA SER A 55 -8.70 -0.26 0.68
C SER A 55 -9.70 -0.55 -0.45
N LEU A 56 -9.35 -0.20 -1.70
CA LEU A 56 -10.17 -0.50 -2.88
C LEU A 56 -10.30 -2.02 -3.11
N ASN A 57 -9.22 -2.76 -2.89
CA ASN A 57 -9.21 -4.23 -2.95
C ASN A 57 -9.89 -4.91 -1.75
N ARG A 58 -10.29 -4.14 -0.73
CA ARG A 58 -10.92 -4.62 0.52
C ARG A 58 -10.05 -5.57 1.34
N THR A 59 -8.73 -5.50 1.17
CA THR A 59 -7.77 -6.27 1.95
C THR A 59 -7.50 -5.56 3.27
N ARG A 60 -8.30 -5.87 4.28
CA ARG A 60 -8.31 -5.20 5.59
C ARG A 60 -6.92 -5.18 6.24
N TYR A 61 -6.16 -6.27 6.18
CA TYR A 61 -4.82 -6.32 6.75
C TYR A 61 -3.90 -5.28 6.12
N CYS A 62 -3.79 -5.26 4.79
CA CYS A 62 -2.92 -4.35 4.07
C CYS A 62 -3.39 -2.90 4.20
N ALA A 63 -4.70 -2.64 4.09
CA ALA A 63 -5.26 -1.30 4.24
C ALA A 63 -4.97 -0.71 5.63
N GLY A 64 -5.08 -1.53 6.69
CA GLY A 64 -4.77 -1.12 8.06
C GLY A 64 -3.28 -0.94 8.32
N ALA A 65 -2.44 -1.91 7.90
CA ALA A 65 -1.00 -1.87 8.14
C ALA A 65 -0.34 -0.71 7.39
N HIS A 66 -0.57 -0.59 6.08
CA HIS A 66 0.01 0.49 5.28
C HIS A 66 -0.62 1.84 5.59
N GLY A 67 -1.92 1.89 5.94
CA GLY A 67 -2.55 3.12 6.40
C GLY A 67 -1.91 3.66 7.68
N ALA A 68 -1.64 2.78 8.65
CA ALA A 68 -0.94 3.17 9.86
C ALA A 68 0.51 3.57 9.59
N THR A 69 1.22 2.86 8.71
CA THR A 69 2.60 3.23 8.30
C THR A 69 2.63 4.60 7.62
N ALA A 70 1.68 4.87 6.72
CA ALA A 70 1.52 6.15 6.05
C ALA A 70 1.29 7.27 7.07
N ALA A 71 0.36 7.09 8.02
CA ALA A 71 0.08 8.08 9.06
C ALA A 71 1.34 8.40 9.88
N HIS A 72 2.10 7.40 10.33
CA HIS A 72 3.36 7.62 11.05
C HIS A 72 4.44 8.31 10.21
N ARG A 73 4.40 8.18 8.88
CA ARG A 73 5.29 8.88 7.94
C ARG A 73 4.76 10.23 7.47
N LEU A 74 3.54 10.59 7.85
CA LEU A 74 2.86 11.85 7.58
C LEU A 74 2.54 12.56 8.91
N ASP A 75 3.54 12.66 9.78
CA ASP A 75 3.47 13.37 11.07
C ASP A 75 2.34 12.92 12.02
N GLY A 76 1.91 11.67 11.90
CA GLY A 76 0.83 11.09 12.71
C GLY A 76 -0.58 11.43 12.22
N ASP A 77 -0.74 11.89 10.97
CA ASP A 77 -2.05 12.28 10.42
C ASP A 77 -2.90 11.08 10.00
N PHE A 78 -3.49 10.39 10.99
CA PHE A 78 -4.43 9.30 10.74
C PHE A 78 -5.73 9.77 10.08
N ALA A 79 -6.12 11.02 10.28
CA ALA A 79 -7.36 11.56 9.72
C ALA A 79 -7.25 11.77 8.21
N LEU A 80 -6.10 12.22 7.71
CA LEU A 80 -5.81 12.30 6.28
C LEU A 80 -5.87 10.92 5.61
N VAL A 81 -5.26 9.90 6.23
CA VAL A 81 -5.29 8.53 5.71
C VAL A 81 -6.72 8.00 5.63
N GLU A 82 -7.50 8.18 6.69
CA GLU A 82 -8.92 7.78 6.73
C GLU A 82 -9.73 8.52 5.66
N ALA A 83 -9.51 9.82 5.48
CA ALA A 83 -10.17 10.61 4.44
C ALA A 83 -9.83 10.09 3.03
N VAL A 84 -8.57 9.74 2.76
CA VAL A 84 -8.15 9.15 1.48
C VAL A 84 -8.82 7.80 1.21
N GLN A 85 -8.92 6.93 2.22
CA GLN A 85 -9.54 5.62 2.09
C GLN A 85 -11.08 5.68 1.96
N THR A 86 -11.70 6.73 2.49
CA THR A 86 -13.16 6.90 2.49
C THR A 86 -13.67 7.68 1.28
N ASP A 87 -13.08 8.85 1.02
CA ASP A 87 -13.46 9.73 -0.09
C ASP A 87 -12.25 10.56 -0.58
N LEU A 88 -11.52 9.99 -1.53
CA LEU A 88 -10.40 10.65 -2.18
C LEU A 88 -10.75 11.99 -2.84
N ALA A 89 -12.02 12.22 -3.22
CA ALA A 89 -12.40 13.47 -3.87
C ALA A 89 -12.34 14.66 -2.91
N THR A 90 -12.62 14.43 -1.62
CA THR A 90 -12.64 15.45 -0.56
C THR A 90 -11.42 15.41 0.37
N ALA A 91 -10.57 14.38 0.25
CA ALA A 91 -9.38 14.21 1.07
C ALA A 91 -8.39 15.39 1.00
N PRO A 92 -7.79 15.80 2.14
CA PRO A 92 -6.91 16.97 2.25
C PRO A 92 -5.47 16.67 1.77
N VAL A 93 -5.33 16.18 0.54
CA VAL A 93 -4.05 15.91 -0.12
C VAL A 93 -3.76 16.94 -1.21
N THR A 94 -2.50 17.03 -1.63
CA THR A 94 -2.10 17.89 -2.77
C THR A 94 -2.75 17.43 -4.07
N ASP A 95 -2.81 18.31 -5.07
CA ASP A 95 -3.36 17.96 -6.38
C ASP A 95 -2.55 16.86 -7.08
N LEU A 96 -1.22 16.89 -6.92
CA LEU A 96 -0.33 15.82 -7.38
C LEU A 96 -0.71 14.50 -6.72
N GLN A 97 -0.73 14.44 -5.38
CA GLN A 97 -1.03 13.20 -4.65
C GLN A 97 -2.43 12.67 -5.00
N ARG A 98 -3.42 13.56 -5.16
CA ARG A 98 -4.78 13.17 -5.60
C ARG A 98 -4.78 12.56 -6.99
N ALA A 99 -4.03 13.13 -7.94
CA ALA A 99 -3.91 12.60 -9.29
C ALA A 99 -3.23 11.22 -9.30
N LEU A 100 -2.17 11.04 -8.52
CA LEU A 100 -1.46 9.76 -8.38
C LEU A 100 -2.34 8.68 -7.71
N LEU A 101 -3.07 9.03 -6.66
CA LEU A 101 -4.00 8.11 -6.01
C LEU A 101 -5.14 7.68 -6.97
N ARG A 102 -5.66 8.60 -7.79
CA ARG A 102 -6.64 8.25 -8.84
C ARG A 102 -6.05 7.30 -9.87
N LEU A 103 -4.83 7.56 -10.34
CA LEU A 103 -4.11 6.67 -11.25
C LEU A 103 -3.89 5.28 -10.62
N ALA A 104 -3.45 5.22 -9.36
CA ALA A 104 -3.29 3.97 -8.63
C ALA A 104 -4.62 3.21 -8.49
N GLY A 105 -5.73 3.91 -8.27
CA GLY A 105 -7.07 3.32 -8.26
C GLY A 105 -7.45 2.70 -9.61
N LYS A 106 -7.05 3.30 -10.73
CA LYS A 106 -7.22 2.70 -12.06
C LYS A 106 -6.40 1.44 -12.25
N VAL A 107 -5.14 1.44 -11.80
CA VAL A 107 -4.29 0.23 -11.82
C VAL A 107 -4.94 -0.89 -11.00
N ALA A 108 -5.54 -0.55 -9.84
CA ALA A 108 -6.22 -1.52 -8.99
C ALA A 108 -7.46 -2.15 -9.64
N GLU A 109 -8.22 -1.35 -10.40
CA GLU A 109 -9.33 -1.82 -11.23
C GLU A 109 -8.83 -2.77 -12.33
N SER A 110 -7.87 -2.30 -13.15
CA SER A 110 -7.20 -3.06 -14.20
C SER A 110 -6.07 -2.22 -14.82
N GLY A 111 -4.97 -2.84 -15.22
CA GLY A 111 -3.93 -2.15 -16.02
C GLY A 111 -4.47 -1.56 -17.34
N LEU A 112 -5.56 -2.12 -17.89
CA LEU A 112 -6.23 -1.60 -19.09
C LEU A 112 -7.16 -0.41 -18.81
N ALA A 113 -7.47 -0.13 -17.55
CA ALA A 113 -8.28 1.03 -17.16
C ALA A 113 -7.46 2.33 -17.15
N VAL A 114 -6.12 2.23 -17.20
CA VAL A 114 -5.22 3.38 -17.32
C VAL A 114 -5.21 3.86 -18.77
N THR A 115 -5.52 5.15 -18.98
CA THR A 115 -5.58 5.77 -20.29
C THR A 115 -4.51 6.87 -20.45
N PRO A 116 -4.20 7.30 -21.68
CA PRO A 116 -3.34 8.46 -21.89
C PRO A 116 -3.84 9.75 -21.20
N ALA A 117 -5.16 9.88 -20.99
CA ALA A 117 -5.74 11.03 -20.30
C ALA A 117 -5.43 11.02 -18.79
N ASP A 118 -5.38 9.83 -18.16
CA ASP A 118 -4.99 9.70 -16.76
C ASP A 118 -3.52 10.10 -16.56
N ILE A 119 -2.65 9.66 -17.48
CA ILE A 119 -1.23 10.05 -17.50
C ILE A 119 -1.08 11.56 -17.71
N ALA A 120 -1.82 12.14 -18.67
CA ALA A 120 -1.81 13.58 -18.91
C ALA A 120 -2.29 14.37 -17.68
N THR A 121 -3.28 13.87 -16.96
CA THR A 121 -3.79 14.48 -15.71
C THR A 121 -2.72 14.46 -14.62
N ALA A 122 -2.01 13.35 -14.42
CA ALA A 122 -0.91 13.28 -13.47
C ALA A 122 0.22 14.26 -13.82
N ARG A 123 0.60 14.36 -15.11
CA ARG A 123 1.60 15.32 -15.58
C ARG A 123 1.19 16.77 -15.38
N ALA A 124 -0.08 17.09 -15.64
CA ALA A 124 -0.60 18.43 -15.42
C ALA A 124 -0.56 18.83 -13.93
N ALA A 125 -0.61 17.85 -13.03
CA ALA A 125 -0.44 18.04 -11.59
C ALA A 125 1.04 18.05 -11.13
N GLY A 126 2.00 17.91 -12.05
CA GLY A 126 3.43 17.98 -11.78
C GLY A 126 4.17 16.65 -11.75
N ALA A 127 3.54 15.52 -12.09
CA ALA A 127 4.21 14.23 -12.10
C ALA A 127 5.17 14.08 -13.29
N ASP A 128 6.40 13.64 -13.01
CA ASP A 128 7.34 13.17 -14.02
C ASP A 128 7.20 11.67 -14.30
N ASP A 129 8.04 11.13 -15.19
CA ASP A 129 7.99 9.73 -15.61
C ASP A 129 8.27 8.77 -14.44
N GLU A 130 9.21 9.13 -13.58
CA GLU A 130 9.60 8.33 -12.41
C GLU A 130 8.47 8.30 -11.37
N THR A 131 7.85 9.44 -11.07
CA THR A 131 6.70 9.54 -10.18
C THR A 131 5.52 8.68 -10.66
N ILE A 132 5.23 8.72 -11.97
CA ILE A 132 4.18 7.91 -12.58
C ILE A 132 4.54 6.42 -12.53
N HIS A 133 5.77 6.08 -12.87
CA HIS A 133 6.27 4.70 -12.84
C HIS A 133 6.13 4.10 -11.43
N ASP A 134 6.63 4.79 -10.42
CA ASP A 134 6.57 4.34 -9.02
C ASP A 134 5.14 4.17 -8.55
N THR A 135 4.26 5.13 -8.87
CA THR A 135 2.83 5.05 -8.56
C THR A 135 2.19 3.79 -9.13
N VAL A 136 2.43 3.51 -10.42
CA VAL A 136 1.86 2.33 -11.10
C VAL A 136 2.45 1.03 -10.54
N LEU A 137 3.76 0.99 -10.31
CA LEU A 137 4.45 -0.21 -9.81
C LEU A 137 4.04 -0.53 -8.37
N ILE A 138 3.95 0.48 -7.49
CA ILE A 138 3.42 0.32 -6.13
C ILE A 138 1.98 -0.22 -6.21
N ALA A 139 1.10 0.40 -6.99
CA ALA A 139 -0.29 -0.05 -7.10
C ALA A 139 -0.41 -1.50 -7.60
N ALA A 140 0.38 -1.89 -8.60
CA ALA A 140 0.41 -3.25 -9.14
C ALA A 140 0.97 -4.27 -8.13
N ALA A 141 2.05 -3.92 -7.42
CA ALA A 141 2.62 -4.78 -6.39
C ALA A 141 1.63 -4.99 -5.23
N PHE A 142 0.95 -3.94 -4.80
CA PHE A 142 -0.06 -4.03 -3.74
C PHE A 142 -1.28 -4.83 -4.17
N CYS A 143 -1.68 -4.76 -5.43
CA CYS A 143 -2.66 -5.68 -5.99
C CYS A 143 -2.25 -7.15 -5.89
N MET A 144 -0.97 -7.48 -6.10
CA MET A 144 -0.45 -8.84 -5.91
C MET A 144 -0.42 -9.22 -4.42
N TYR A 145 0.14 -8.38 -3.55
CA TYR A 145 0.20 -8.64 -2.11
C TYR A 145 -1.18 -8.83 -1.48
N ASN A 146 -2.15 -8.00 -1.87
CA ASN A 146 -3.53 -8.08 -1.42
C ASN A 146 -4.16 -9.45 -1.75
N ARG A 147 -4.02 -9.87 -3.01
CA ARG A 147 -4.52 -11.17 -3.47
C ARG A 147 -3.82 -12.34 -2.78
N TYR A 148 -2.54 -12.18 -2.42
CA TYR A 148 -1.82 -13.21 -1.68
C TYR A 148 -2.33 -13.35 -0.24
N VAL A 149 -2.55 -12.22 0.45
CA VAL A 149 -3.09 -12.15 1.82
C VAL A 149 -4.50 -12.74 1.89
N ASP A 150 -5.41 -12.24 1.07
CA ASP A 150 -6.82 -12.64 1.13
C ASP A 150 -7.06 -14.00 0.47
N GLY A 151 -6.32 -14.35 -0.58
CA GLY A 151 -6.43 -15.62 -1.27
C GLY A 151 -6.14 -16.84 -0.40
N LEU A 152 -5.39 -16.67 0.70
CA LEU A 152 -5.13 -17.70 1.71
C LEU A 152 -5.82 -17.45 3.05
N ALA A 153 -6.66 -16.41 3.14
CA ALA A 153 -7.34 -15.97 4.36
C ALA A 153 -6.36 -15.77 5.54
N ALA A 154 -5.25 -15.08 5.29
CA ALA A 154 -4.22 -14.82 6.30
C ALA A 154 -4.80 -14.20 7.58
N ILE A 155 -4.13 -14.45 8.71
CA ILE A 155 -4.61 -14.02 10.04
C ILE A 155 -4.72 -12.49 10.07
N THR A 156 -5.94 -11.98 10.22
CA THR A 156 -6.20 -10.53 10.17
C THR A 156 -6.72 -10.07 11.54
N PRO A 157 -5.91 -9.35 12.34
CA PRO A 157 -6.29 -8.93 13.70
C PRO A 157 -7.51 -8.01 13.70
N ASP A 158 -8.46 -8.17 14.63
CA ASP A 158 -9.66 -7.31 14.71
C ASP A 158 -9.40 -5.95 15.35
N ASP A 159 -8.45 -5.87 16.28
CA ASP A 159 -8.15 -4.67 17.05
C ASP A 159 -7.37 -3.61 16.21
N PRO A 160 -7.93 -2.39 16.01
CA PRO A 160 -7.24 -1.29 15.35
C PRO A 160 -5.88 -0.91 15.98
N ALA A 161 -5.70 -1.10 17.29
CA ALA A 161 -4.43 -0.79 17.95
C ALA A 161 -3.28 -1.68 17.46
N THR A 162 -3.59 -2.91 17.02
CA THR A 162 -2.59 -3.81 16.42
C THR A 162 -1.99 -3.20 15.16
N TYR A 163 -2.81 -2.59 14.30
CA TYR A 163 -2.31 -1.94 13.08
C TYR A 163 -1.48 -0.69 13.39
N ARG A 164 -1.82 0.07 14.43
CA ARG A 164 -0.99 1.22 14.86
C ARG A 164 0.42 0.78 15.28
N ALA A 165 0.53 -0.34 15.99
CA ALA A 165 1.81 -0.92 16.39
C ALA A 165 2.60 -1.47 15.19
N ILE A 166 1.94 -2.20 14.29
CA ILE A 166 2.53 -2.68 13.02
C ILE A 166 3.04 -1.50 12.19
N GLY A 167 2.21 -0.48 12.01
CA GLY A 167 2.55 0.70 11.23
C GLY A 167 3.72 1.47 11.82
N ALA A 168 3.79 1.62 13.15
CA ALA A 168 4.94 2.23 13.81
C ALA A 168 6.23 1.42 13.56
N HIS A 169 6.15 0.10 13.71
CA HIS A 169 7.28 -0.79 13.47
C HIS A 169 7.76 -0.71 12.02
N LEU A 170 6.86 -0.82 11.05
CA LEU A 170 7.22 -0.70 9.63
C LEU A 170 7.76 0.69 9.33
N ALA A 171 7.13 1.76 9.85
CA ALA A 171 7.61 3.13 9.68
C ALA A 171 9.06 3.26 10.14
N THR A 172 9.47 2.65 11.24
CA THR A 172 10.86 2.73 11.71
C THR A 172 11.80 1.75 11.01
N ASN A 173 11.41 0.49 10.85
CA ASN A 173 12.34 -0.61 10.55
C ASN A 173 12.30 -1.09 9.09
N GLY A 174 11.29 -0.68 8.30
CA GLY A 174 11.13 -1.15 6.93
C GLY A 174 10.55 -2.57 6.86
N TYR A 175 10.93 -3.30 5.81
CA TYR A 175 10.30 -4.57 5.39
C TYR A 175 11.24 -5.79 5.46
N LEU A 176 12.50 -5.59 5.87
CA LEU A 176 13.52 -6.63 6.00
C LEU A 176 13.70 -7.10 7.45
#